data_AF-A0A2H5QY49-F1
#
_entry.id   AF-A0A2H5QY49-F1
#
_cell.length_a   1.000
_cell.length_b   1.000
_cell.length_c   1.000
_cell.angle_alpha   90.00
_cell.angle_beta   90.00
_cell.angle_gamma   90.00
#
_symmetry.space_group_name_H-M   'P 1'
#
loop_
_entity.id
_entity.type
_entity.pdbx_description
1 polymer ?
#
loop_
_entity_poly.entity_id
_entity_poly.type
_entity_poly.pdbx_seq_one_letter_code
_entity_poly.pdbx_strand_id
1 'polypeptide(L)'
;MSMRIQIKQSCFVKPAEDTPKKSLWISDLDLLVERTHFPTVYFYKPNNNDVSSNFFEAQVLKEALSKALVLFYPVAGRLGINENGRIEIQCNGEGVLFVEA
;
A
#
# COMPACT_ATOMS: atom_id res chain seq x y z
N MET A 1 10.01 29.50 -4.53
CA MET A 1 11.01 28.40 -4.60
C MET A 1 10.25 27.11 -4.87
N SER A 2 10.58 26.37 -5.94
CA SER A 2 9.96 25.06 -6.23
C SER A 2 10.79 23.95 -5.61
N MET A 3 10.17 23.06 -4.83
CA MET A 3 10.84 21.86 -4.34
C MET A 3 11.10 20.90 -5.52
N ARG A 4 12.34 20.40 -5.64
CA ARG A 4 12.72 19.44 -6.68
C ARG A 4 12.75 18.05 -6.06
N ILE A 5 11.83 17.18 -6.47
CA ILE A 5 11.75 15.77 -6.07
C ILE A 5 12.14 14.94 -7.30
N GLN A 6 12.97 13.91 -7.14
CA GLN A 6 13.35 12.99 -8.21
C GLN A 6 12.99 11.57 -7.81
N ILE A 7 12.13 10.90 -8.57
CA ILE A 7 11.80 9.50 -8.32
C ILE A 7 13.02 8.65 -8.68
N LYS A 8 13.51 7.85 -7.73
CA LYS A 8 14.58 6.87 -7.95
C LYS A 8 14.03 5.55 -8.49
N GLN A 9 12.95 5.05 -7.88
CA GLN A 9 12.33 3.78 -8.25
C GLN A 9 10.84 3.76 -7.90
N SER A 10 10.06 3.06 -8.73
CA SER A 10 8.69 2.65 -8.40
C SER A 10 8.51 1.16 -8.66
N CYS A 11 7.85 0.44 -7.76
CA CYS A 11 7.54 -0.98 -7.94
C CYS A 11 6.25 -1.38 -7.23
N PHE A 12 5.65 -2.50 -7.65
CA PHE A 12 4.57 -3.13 -6.90
C PHE A 12 5.14 -4.10 -5.87
N VAL A 13 4.78 -3.92 -4.60
CA VAL A 13 5.10 -4.84 -3.50
C VAL A 13 3.91 -5.76 -3.27
N LYS A 14 4.12 -7.06 -3.47
CA LYS A 14 3.09 -8.09 -3.27
C LYS A 14 3.16 -8.68 -1.86
N PRO A 15 2.11 -9.35 -1.37
CA PRO A 15 2.17 -10.14 -0.15
C PRO A 15 3.33 -11.15 -0.19
N ALA A 16 3.99 -11.36 0.95
CA ALA A 16 5.13 -12.27 1.05
C ALA A 16 4.76 -13.75 0.89
N GLU A 17 3.49 -14.07 1.12
CA GLU A 17 2.92 -15.41 1.09
C GLU A 17 1.60 -15.39 0.32
N ASP A 18 1.12 -16.58 -0.06
CA ASP A 18 -0.20 -16.72 -0.68
C ASP A 18 -1.29 -16.23 0.28
N THR A 19 -2.22 -15.46 -0.27
CA THR A 19 -3.34 -14.88 0.49
C THR A 19 -4.68 -15.37 -0.06
N PRO A 20 -5.77 -15.34 0.74
CA PRO A 20 -7.07 -15.79 0.31
C PRO A 20 -7.55 -15.05 -0.96
N LYS A 21 -7.72 -15.81 -2.05
CA LYS A 21 -8.24 -15.30 -3.33
C LYS A 21 -9.76 -15.32 -3.29
N LYS A 22 -10.36 -14.17 -3.00
CA LYS A 22 -11.82 -13.99 -2.93
C LYS A 22 -12.21 -12.55 -3.22
N SER A 23 -13.48 -12.34 -3.54
CA SER A 23 -14.08 -11.02 -3.50
C SER A 23 -14.62 -10.74 -2.10
N LEU A 24 -14.25 -9.58 -1.53
CA LEU A 24 -14.82 -9.08 -0.30
C LEU A 24 -15.98 -8.14 -0.61
N TRP A 25 -17.13 -8.48 -0.05
CA TRP A 25 -18.31 -7.63 -0.10
C TRP A 25 -18.06 -6.36 0.72
N ILE A 26 -18.37 -5.21 0.12
CA ILE A 26 -18.27 -3.90 0.75
C ILE A 26 -19.61 -3.56 1.40
N SER A 27 -19.60 -3.17 2.67
CA SER A 27 -20.82 -2.82 3.40
C SER A 27 -21.41 -1.48 2.98
N ASP A 28 -22.66 -1.21 3.34
CA ASP A 28 -23.25 0.10 3.02
C ASP A 28 -22.50 1.24 3.72
N LEU A 29 -21.95 1.02 4.92
CA LEU A 29 -21.12 2.01 5.62
C LEU A 29 -19.82 2.31 4.87
N ASP A 30 -19.19 1.29 4.29
CA ASP A 30 -17.99 1.46 3.49
C ASP A 30 -18.27 2.25 2.19
N LEU A 31 -19.50 2.15 1.65
CA LEU A 31 -19.94 2.89 0.46
C LEU A 31 -20.34 4.35 0.74
N LEU A 32 -20.56 4.72 2.00
CA LEU A 32 -20.86 6.11 2.38
C LEU A 32 -19.62 7.02 2.29
N VAL A 33 -18.44 6.44 2.42
CA VAL A 33 -17.17 7.17 2.35
C VAL A 33 -16.86 7.53 0.90
N GLU A 34 -16.22 8.69 0.69
CA GLU A 34 -15.80 9.12 -0.64
C GLU A 34 -14.88 8.08 -1.29
N ARG A 35 -15.15 7.76 -2.56
CA ARG A 35 -14.44 6.73 -3.33
C ARG A 35 -13.10 7.26 -3.86
N THR A 36 -12.27 7.76 -2.96
CA THR A 36 -10.98 8.37 -3.28
C THR A 36 -9.89 7.84 -2.34
N HIS A 37 -8.64 8.11 -2.69
CA HIS A 37 -7.52 7.84 -1.81
C HIS A 37 -7.40 8.98 -0.78
N PHE A 38 -7.15 8.66 0.48
CA PHE A 38 -6.93 9.65 1.54
C PHE A 38 -5.43 9.98 1.66
N PRO A 39 -4.94 11.10 1.11
CA PRO A 39 -3.52 11.41 1.15
C PRO A 39 -3.08 11.79 2.56
N THR A 40 -2.04 11.13 3.07
CA THR A 40 -1.41 11.44 4.37
C THR A 40 0.10 11.53 4.20
N VAL A 41 0.73 12.49 4.90
CA VAL A 41 2.19 12.72 4.84
C VAL A 41 2.76 12.67 6.26
N TYR A 42 3.80 11.87 6.45
CA TYR A 42 4.53 11.73 7.71
C TYR A 42 5.95 12.27 7.56
N PHE A 43 6.38 13.11 8.50
CA PHE A 43 7.74 13.69 8.52
C PHE A 43 8.55 13.12 9.67
N TYR A 44 9.77 12.69 9.38
CA TYR A 44 10.70 12.10 10.35
C TYR A 44 12.02 12.86 10.33
N LYS A 45 12.58 13.09 11.52
CA LYS A 45 13.94 13.64 11.65
C LYS A 45 14.95 12.49 11.70
N PRO A 46 16.12 12.62 11.04
CA PRO A 46 17.19 11.65 11.20
C PRO A 46 17.65 11.62 12.66
N ASN A 47 18.10 10.44 13.13
CA ASN A 47 18.64 10.30 14.47
C ASN A 47 20.09 10.80 14.46
N ASN A 48 20.37 11.89 15.19
CA ASN A 48 21.69 12.55 15.18
C ASN A 48 22.82 11.71 15.80
N ASN A 49 22.48 10.64 16.52
CA ASN A 49 23.44 9.82 17.26
C ASN A 49 23.77 8.49 16.58
N ASP A 50 23.16 8.21 15.43
CA ASP A 50 23.34 6.94 14.73
C ASP A 50 24.08 7.19 13.41
N VAL A 51 25.34 6.77 13.38
CA VAL A 51 26.18 6.75 12.17
C VAL A 51 25.73 5.64 11.21
N SER A 52 24.70 4.86 11.57
CA SER A 52 24.15 3.82 10.70
C SER A 52 23.43 4.43 9.49
N SER A 53 23.82 3.97 8.30
CA SER A 53 23.33 4.40 6.98
C SER A 53 21.88 4.01 6.66
N ASN A 54 21.12 3.54 7.65
CA ASN A 54 19.92 2.72 7.39
C ASN A 54 18.60 3.50 7.58
N PHE A 55 18.66 4.83 7.63
CA PHE A 55 17.49 5.69 7.75
C PHE A 55 16.59 5.56 6.51
N PHE A 56 15.43 4.91 6.67
CA PHE A 56 14.50 4.56 5.59
C PHE A 56 15.12 3.70 4.48
N GLU A 57 15.86 2.65 4.85
CA GLU A 57 16.35 1.68 3.88
C GLU A 57 15.18 1.03 3.11
N ALA A 58 15.09 1.33 1.81
CA ALA A 58 13.93 0.96 0.99
C ALA A 58 13.69 -0.54 0.91
N GLN A 59 14.75 -1.36 0.93
CA GLN A 59 14.64 -2.82 0.89
C GLN A 59 13.95 -3.36 2.15
N VAL A 60 14.38 -2.91 3.33
CA VAL A 60 13.77 -3.29 4.62
C VAL A 60 12.29 -2.88 4.65
N LEU A 61 11.96 -1.68 4.15
CA LEU A 61 10.57 -1.21 4.09
C LEU A 61 9.72 -2.05 3.13
N LYS A 62 10.24 -2.40 1.95
CA LYS A 62 9.54 -3.27 0.98
C LYS A 62 9.27 -4.65 1.57
N GLU A 63 10.25 -5.24 2.26
CA GLU A 63 10.10 -6.54 2.93
C GLU A 63 9.09 -6.50 4.08
N ALA A 64 9.15 -5.47 4.92
CA ALA A 64 8.19 -5.26 6.01
C ALA A 64 6.76 -5.07 5.47
N LEU A 65 6.61 -4.28 4.39
CA LEU A 65 5.33 -4.09 3.72
C LEU A 65 4.80 -5.39 3.12
N SER A 66 5.66 -6.16 2.44
CA SER A 66 5.30 -7.46 1.88
C SER A 66 4.76 -8.43 2.95
N LYS A 67 5.41 -8.48 4.12
CA LYS A 67 4.94 -9.26 5.28
C LYS A 67 3.62 -8.75 5.85
N ALA A 68 3.47 -7.43 5.99
CA ALA A 68 2.22 -6.83 6.49
C ALA A 68 1.03 -7.13 5.56
N LEU A 69 1.25 -7.12 4.24
CA LEU A 69 0.22 -7.42 3.25
C LEU A 69 -0.30 -8.86 3.30
N VAL A 70 0.35 -9.78 4.01
CA VAL A 70 -0.22 -11.12 4.28
C VAL A 70 -1.43 -11.00 5.20
N LEU A 71 -1.30 -10.25 6.30
CA LEU A 71 -2.39 -10.01 7.26
C LEU A 71 -3.43 -9.03 6.72
N PHE A 72 -2.96 -8.01 5.99
CA PHE A 72 -3.79 -6.96 5.38
C PHE A 72 -4.02 -7.19 3.88
N TYR A 73 -4.22 -8.46 3.48
CA TYR A 73 -4.35 -8.87 2.08
C TYR A 73 -5.37 -8.10 1.23
N PRO A 74 -6.48 -7.52 1.76
CA PRO A 74 -7.39 -6.72 0.93
C PRO A 74 -6.72 -5.47 0.35
N VAL A 75 -5.71 -4.91 1.04
CA VAL A 75 -4.97 -3.73 0.59
C VAL A 75 -4.16 -4.01 -0.69
N ALA A 76 -3.72 -5.26 -0.87
CA ALA A 76 -3.04 -5.71 -2.09
C ALA A 76 -4.01 -6.08 -3.23
N GLY A 77 -5.32 -5.90 -3.04
CA GLY A 77 -6.35 -6.22 -4.02
C GLY A 77 -6.63 -5.11 -5.03
N ARG A 78 -7.76 -5.23 -5.73
CA ARG A 78 -8.28 -4.22 -6.66
C ARG A 78 -9.77 -3.97 -6.41
N LEU A 79 -10.25 -2.80 -6.82
CA LEU A 79 -11.68 -2.56 -6.91
C LEU A 79 -12.26 -3.39 -8.06
N GLY A 80 -13.30 -4.13 -7.76
CA GLY A 80 -14.11 -4.88 -8.73
C GLY A 80 -15.57 -4.46 -8.65
N ILE A 81 -16.37 -5.00 -9.57
CA ILE A 81 -17.82 -4.85 -9.59
C ILE A 81 -18.40 -6.26 -9.72
N ASN A 82 -19.33 -6.62 -8.85
CA ASN A 82 -20.00 -7.91 -8.89
C ASN A 82 -21.15 -7.94 -9.91
N GLU A 83 -21.79 -9.10 -10.08
CA GLU A 83 -22.90 -9.31 -11.04
C GLU A 83 -24.09 -8.36 -10.81
N ASN A 84 -24.29 -7.88 -9.58
CA ASN A 84 -25.34 -6.94 -9.22
C ASN A 84 -24.94 -5.47 -9.40
N GLY A 85 -23.76 -5.19 -9.97
CA GLY A 85 -23.25 -3.83 -10.15
C GLY A 85 -22.69 -3.20 -8.88
N ARG A 86 -22.54 -3.95 -7.78
CA ARG A 86 -22.01 -3.45 -6.50
C ARG A 86 -20.49 -3.56 -6.47
N ILE A 87 -19.84 -2.53 -5.93
CA ILE A 87 -18.38 -2.50 -5.74
C ILE A 87 -17.97 -3.57 -4.72
N GLU A 88 -16.88 -4.26 -5.01
CA GLU A 88 -16.23 -5.23 -4.14
C GLU A 88 -14.71 -5.04 -4.15
N ILE A 89 -14.01 -5.65 -3.19
CA ILE A 89 -12.55 -5.74 -3.22
C ILE A 89 -12.19 -7.13 -3.74
N GLN A 90 -11.61 -7.19 -4.92
CA GLN A 90 -11.02 -8.40 -5.46
C GLN A 90 -9.65 -8.62 -4.81
N CYS A 91 -9.58 -9.54 -3.85
CA CYS A 91 -8.33 -9.92 -3.19
C CYS A 91 -7.48 -10.80 -4.13
N ASN A 92 -6.86 -10.17 -5.12
CA ASN A 92 -6.06 -10.82 -6.17
C ASN A 92 -4.54 -10.82 -5.89
N GLY A 93 -4.09 -10.15 -4.82
CA GLY A 93 -2.69 -10.12 -4.40
C GLY A 93 -1.77 -9.41 -5.39
N GLU A 94 -2.29 -8.54 -6.26
CA GLU A 94 -1.48 -7.79 -7.23
C GLU A 94 -0.51 -6.80 -6.59
N GLY A 95 -0.71 -6.49 -5.30
CA GLY A 95 0.20 -5.70 -4.50
C GLY A 95 -0.10 -4.21 -4.55
N VAL A 96 0.75 -3.44 -3.87
CA VAL A 96 0.64 -1.99 -3.68
C VAL A 96 1.81 -1.26 -4.31
N LEU A 97 1.57 -0.03 -4.78
CA LEU A 97 2.63 0.82 -5.31
C LEU A 97 3.54 1.33 -4.19
N PHE A 98 4.84 1.08 -4.31
CA PHE A 98 5.89 1.67 -3.48
C PHE A 98 6.78 2.56 -4.36
N VAL A 99 7.02 3.79 -3.91
CA VAL A 99 7.85 4.78 -4.63
C VAL A 99 8.95 5.29 -3.71
N GLU A 100 10.18 5.24 -4.19
CA GLU A 100 11.35 5.85 -3.56
C GLU A 100 11.76 7.09 -4.38
N ALA A 101 11.99 8.21 -3.69
CA ALA A 101 12.38 9.49 -4.27
C ALA A 101 13.52 10.14 -3.48
#